data_AF-A0A7C5IU26-F1
#
_entry.id   AF-A0A7C5IU26-F1
#
_cell.length_a   1.000
_cell.length_b   1.000
_cell.length_c   1.000
_cell.angle_alpha   90.00
_cell.angle_beta   90.00
_cell.angle_gamma   90.00
#
_symmetry.space_group_name_H-M   'P 1'
#
loop_
_entity.id
_entity.type
_entity.pdbx_description
1 polymer ?
#
loop_
_entity_poly.entity_id
_entity_poly.type
_entity_poly.pdbx_seq_one_letter_code
_entity_poly.pdbx_strand_id
1 'polypeptide(L)'
;MNRLGGWMRVGLSDLRGDMRRFGILIACLALGTGVIAAVGSVGAGFVQAVERDATTMMGGDLGAALSERAANAEELDFLQSLGEITHVVDTTARGVAGENTVFLDLLAVDENYPLRGEVKSPQLLPGQKPDVLLVETNGIYGAIVDPVLLDRLGLDLGERFFIGQAEFEIRGTLISVPDSAVRGFQLGLTTLIPTKALEKIGELRSPMPGLLTHYRYKIILDELTYEEAAAAIAQRFDDEEWEVRSPREAAGDLVHFYDLFSRFLMIVGLSSLLVGGVGVSNGVSAYISERQRSIATLRSLGATGPRILVHFLTQIGVLTLVGVALGVAFGAIASLILLPFVGNAININLPALIDFPSLLTAAGFGILAGFAFSYLPLMRAQKVSPALLFRSLGATMPQTDWRTMLKVQVVVPILIAGGGIFWLAVLTTNRLSLVAYYTLGVIASFVLLRGSGWLLQQGLRKVPPIPLASVRNALRNIYHPGSSAPVVIVSIGMGLAMLLVIALLNNNLQSQLLGAVSRDAPTFVALDLFPDEVEALKRLSQQDENIVEFQSSAMLSGSVSKVNGVDAATLTDVGEEAMFLLSGEIPLTGAREMPPATTAIEGEWWPADYDGPQLVSLRQTIKSQLGVKVGDTIQF
;
A
#
# COMPACT_ATOMS: atom_id res chain seq x y z
N MET A 1 12.27 -51.63 -0.39
CA MET A 1 11.79 -50.31 -0.80
C MET A 1 10.98 -49.58 0.26
N ASN A 2 11.27 -49.48 1.56
CA ASN A 2 12.27 -50.03 2.47
C ASN A 2 11.84 -49.53 3.86
N ARG A 3 11.59 -50.40 4.86
CA ARG A 3 11.38 -50.19 6.33
C ARG A 3 10.71 -48.88 6.87
N LEU A 4 11.05 -47.70 6.37
CA LEU A 4 10.47 -46.36 6.63
C LEU A 4 8.96 -46.26 6.33
N GLY A 5 8.49 -46.81 5.20
CA GLY A 5 7.05 -46.79 4.86
C GLY A 5 6.16 -47.55 5.86
N GLY A 6 6.73 -48.55 6.55
CA GLY A 6 6.05 -49.23 7.67
C GLY A 6 5.86 -48.31 8.87
N TRP A 7 6.86 -47.50 9.21
CA TRP A 7 6.77 -46.52 10.31
C TRP A 7 5.80 -45.38 10.03
N MET A 8 5.69 -44.96 8.77
CA MET A 8 4.65 -44.01 8.33
C MET A 8 3.24 -44.58 8.55
N ARG A 9 3.01 -45.84 8.16
CA ARG A 9 1.72 -46.53 8.39
C ARG A 9 1.38 -46.64 9.88
N VAL A 10 2.35 -47.00 10.71
CA VAL A 10 2.17 -47.06 12.17
C VAL A 10 1.86 -45.68 12.75
N GLY A 11 2.51 -44.63 12.23
CA GLY A 11 2.22 -43.23 12.61
C GLY A 11 0.76 -42.85 12.31
N LEU A 12 0.27 -43.17 11.12
CA LEU A 12 -1.11 -42.91 10.69
C LEU A 12 -2.14 -43.69 11.52
N SER A 13 -1.86 -44.94 11.88
CA SER A 13 -2.77 -45.73 12.73
C SER A 13 -2.87 -45.17 14.15
N ASP A 14 -1.75 -44.72 14.72
CA ASP A 14 -1.70 -44.18 16.09
C ASP A 14 -2.42 -42.81 16.19
N LEU A 15 -2.47 -42.06 15.09
CA LEU A 15 -3.15 -40.76 15.00
C LEU A 15 -4.69 -40.86 15.20
N ARG A 16 -5.30 -41.99 14.82
CA ARG A 16 -6.76 -42.22 14.96
C ARG A 16 -7.24 -42.22 16.41
N GLY A 17 -6.37 -42.55 17.38
CA GLY A 17 -6.74 -42.62 18.80
C GLY A 17 -6.73 -41.27 19.53
N ASP A 18 -6.09 -40.23 18.98
CA ASP A 18 -5.71 -39.03 19.75
C ASP A 18 -6.02 -37.68 19.07
N MET A 19 -6.86 -37.68 18.05
CA MET A 19 -7.15 -36.51 17.19
C MET A 19 -7.58 -35.25 17.98
N ARG A 20 -8.33 -35.42 19.09
CA ARG A 20 -8.81 -34.30 19.93
C ARG A 20 -7.68 -33.51 20.59
N ARG A 21 -6.50 -34.11 20.81
CA ARG A 21 -5.37 -33.45 21.46
C ARG A 21 -4.59 -32.52 20.53
N PHE A 22 -4.82 -32.61 19.23
CA PHE A 22 -4.16 -31.77 18.23
C PHE A 22 -4.97 -30.53 17.83
N GLY A 23 -6.13 -30.30 18.48
CA GLY A 23 -7.01 -29.18 18.15
C GLY A 23 -6.31 -27.82 18.18
N ILE A 24 -5.42 -27.58 19.15
CA ILE A 24 -4.65 -26.33 19.25
C ILE A 24 -3.68 -26.18 18.07
N LEU A 25 -2.97 -27.24 17.69
CA LEU A 25 -2.03 -27.21 16.57
C LEU A 25 -2.75 -26.94 15.24
N ILE A 26 -3.87 -27.64 15.02
CA ILE A 26 -4.71 -27.45 13.82
C ILE A 26 -5.28 -26.03 13.82
N ALA A 27 -5.79 -25.53 14.95
CA ALA A 27 -6.35 -24.19 15.05
C ALA A 27 -5.29 -23.10 14.79
N CYS A 28 -4.09 -23.22 15.37
CA CYS A 28 -3.01 -22.26 15.14
C CYS A 28 -2.57 -22.23 13.66
N LEU A 29 -2.42 -23.39 13.02
CA LEU A 29 -2.05 -23.46 11.60
C LEU A 29 -3.17 -23.00 10.68
N ALA A 30 -4.41 -23.38 10.96
CA ALA A 30 -5.58 -22.96 10.19
C ALA A 30 -5.78 -21.45 10.28
N LEU A 31 -5.65 -20.86 11.47
CA LEU A 31 -5.77 -19.42 11.66
C LEU A 31 -4.62 -18.68 10.97
N GLY A 32 -3.36 -19.07 11.20
CA GLY A 32 -2.21 -18.41 10.58
C GLY A 32 -2.24 -18.49 9.04
N THR A 33 -2.50 -19.68 8.50
CA THR A 33 -2.61 -19.89 7.04
C THR A 33 -3.84 -19.18 6.47
N GLY A 34 -4.97 -19.23 7.17
CA GLY A 34 -6.23 -18.65 6.73
C GLY A 34 -6.22 -17.13 6.71
N VAL A 35 -5.52 -16.47 7.63
CA VAL A 35 -5.28 -15.02 7.59
C VAL A 35 -4.46 -14.64 6.36
N ILE A 36 -3.36 -15.36 6.07
CA ILE A 36 -2.54 -15.09 4.88
C ILE A 36 -3.35 -15.32 3.60
N ALA A 37 -4.13 -16.41 3.53
CA ALA A 37 -4.98 -16.72 2.40
C ALA A 37 -6.07 -15.63 2.18
N ALA A 38 -6.78 -15.24 3.24
CA ALA A 38 -7.82 -14.22 3.16
C ALA A 38 -7.25 -12.88 2.69
N VAL A 39 -6.13 -12.44 3.30
CA VAL A 39 -5.43 -11.21 2.92
C VAL A 39 -4.99 -11.24 1.47
N GLY A 40 -4.31 -12.30 1.05
CA GLY A 40 -3.78 -12.42 -0.32
C GLY A 40 -4.92 -12.39 -1.34
N SER A 41 -6.00 -13.14 -1.10
CA SER A 41 -7.16 -13.16 -1.98
C SER A 41 -7.92 -11.83 -2.02
N VAL A 42 -8.07 -11.14 -0.89
CA VAL A 42 -8.68 -9.79 -0.85
C VAL A 42 -7.81 -8.80 -1.63
N GLY A 43 -6.50 -8.83 -1.43
CA GLY A 43 -5.57 -7.97 -2.14
C GLY A 43 -5.58 -8.21 -3.65
N ALA A 44 -5.51 -9.48 -4.08
CA ALA A 44 -5.58 -9.84 -5.49
C ALA A 44 -6.92 -9.43 -6.12
N GLY A 45 -8.03 -9.59 -5.40
CA GLY A 45 -9.35 -9.14 -5.85
C GLY A 45 -9.44 -7.62 -6.03
N PHE A 46 -8.78 -6.86 -5.15
CA PHE A 46 -8.67 -5.40 -5.29
C PHE A 46 -7.87 -5.00 -6.53
N VAL A 47 -6.68 -5.58 -6.73
CA VAL A 47 -5.85 -5.29 -7.93
C VAL A 47 -6.61 -5.64 -9.21
N GLN A 48 -7.24 -6.82 -9.27
CA GLN A 48 -8.01 -7.22 -10.44
C GLN A 48 -9.20 -6.29 -10.70
N ALA A 49 -9.86 -5.79 -9.65
CA ALA A 49 -10.94 -4.82 -9.81
C ALA A 49 -10.43 -3.47 -10.31
N VAL A 50 -9.31 -2.98 -9.76
CA VAL A 50 -8.65 -1.76 -10.24
C VAL A 50 -8.23 -1.92 -11.69
N GLU A 51 -7.58 -3.02 -12.07
CA GLU A 51 -7.16 -3.27 -13.46
C GLU A 51 -8.34 -3.43 -14.42
N ARG A 52 -9.43 -4.09 -13.98
CA ARG A 52 -10.66 -4.22 -14.78
C ARG A 52 -11.35 -2.88 -15.00
N ASP A 53 -11.43 -2.07 -13.95
CA ASP A 53 -12.17 -0.81 -13.97
C ASP A 53 -11.27 0.37 -14.40
N ALA A 54 -9.96 0.16 -14.56
CA ALA A 54 -8.97 1.18 -14.93
C ALA A 54 -9.34 1.96 -16.19
N THR A 55 -9.81 1.29 -17.25
CA THR A 55 -10.22 1.96 -18.50
C THR A 55 -11.50 2.78 -18.32
N THR A 56 -12.37 2.37 -17.40
CA THR A 56 -13.57 3.12 -17.01
C THR A 56 -13.20 4.33 -16.15
N MET A 57 -12.25 4.16 -15.23
CA MET A 57 -11.69 5.23 -14.41
C MET A 57 -10.89 6.23 -15.24
N MET A 58 -10.22 5.82 -16.31
CA MET A 58 -9.58 6.75 -17.24
C MET A 58 -10.58 7.39 -18.21
N GLY A 59 -11.65 6.65 -18.56
CA GLY A 59 -12.58 7.02 -19.62
C GLY A 59 -12.06 6.72 -21.03
N GLY A 60 -11.13 5.77 -21.17
CA GLY A 60 -10.47 5.37 -22.42
C GLY A 60 -9.44 4.26 -22.20
N ASP A 61 -8.88 3.74 -23.29
CA ASP A 61 -7.79 2.76 -23.29
C ASP A 61 -6.40 3.43 -23.30
N LEU A 62 -6.35 4.71 -23.69
CA LEU A 62 -5.18 5.58 -23.62
C LEU A 62 -5.63 7.01 -23.24
N GLY A 63 -4.85 7.66 -22.37
CA GLY A 63 -4.99 9.09 -22.07
C GLY A 63 -3.77 9.85 -22.57
N ALA A 64 -3.99 10.91 -23.33
CA ALA A 64 -2.95 11.84 -23.77
C ALA A 64 -3.31 13.25 -23.31
N ALA A 65 -2.36 14.03 -22.82
CA ALA A 65 -2.62 15.38 -22.36
C ALA A 65 -1.55 16.37 -22.82
N LEU A 66 -1.99 17.62 -23.04
CA LEU A 66 -1.16 18.77 -23.30
C LEU A 66 -1.44 19.84 -22.24
N SER A 67 -0.41 20.54 -21.80
CA SER A 67 -0.53 21.69 -20.90
C SER A 67 -0.66 22.99 -21.70
N GLU A 68 -1.54 23.89 -21.25
CA GLU A 68 -1.70 25.28 -21.75
C GLU A 68 -2.11 25.46 -23.24
N ARG A 69 -2.11 24.40 -24.06
CA ARG A 69 -2.56 24.45 -25.46
C ARG A 69 -3.41 23.25 -25.85
N ALA A 70 -4.37 23.49 -26.75
CA ALA A 70 -5.05 22.42 -27.45
C ALA A 70 -4.13 21.78 -28.51
N ALA A 71 -4.40 20.51 -28.82
CA ALA A 71 -3.84 19.84 -29.98
C ALA A 71 -4.18 20.60 -31.27
N ASN A 72 -3.20 20.73 -32.15
CA ASN A 72 -3.41 21.30 -33.47
C ASN A 72 -4.16 20.30 -34.38
N ALA A 73 -4.55 20.73 -35.59
CA ALA A 73 -5.33 19.88 -36.49
C ALA A 73 -4.60 18.59 -36.90
N GLU A 74 -3.27 18.63 -37.11
CA GLU A 74 -2.47 17.46 -37.48
C GLU A 74 -2.36 16.46 -36.31
N GLU A 75 -2.16 16.96 -35.10
CA GLU A 75 -2.15 16.18 -33.87
C GLU A 75 -3.51 15.52 -33.63
N LEU A 76 -4.60 16.29 -33.76
CA LEU A 76 -5.95 15.77 -33.57
C LEU A 76 -6.30 14.71 -34.61
N ASP A 77 -5.97 14.93 -35.89
CA ASP A 77 -6.18 13.95 -36.97
C ASP A 77 -5.40 12.66 -36.71
N PHE A 78 -4.17 12.76 -36.18
CA PHE A 78 -3.40 11.59 -35.79
C PHE A 78 -4.03 10.84 -34.62
N LEU A 79 -4.46 11.52 -33.55
CA LEU A 79 -5.12 10.87 -32.43
C LEU A 79 -6.43 10.19 -32.86
N GLN A 80 -7.19 10.82 -33.77
CA GLN A 80 -8.39 10.21 -34.39
C GLN A 80 -8.06 8.97 -35.23
N SER A 81 -6.85 8.87 -35.78
CA SER A 81 -6.41 7.67 -36.52
C SER A 81 -6.11 6.47 -35.61
N LEU A 82 -5.93 6.69 -34.30
CA LEU A 82 -5.69 5.62 -33.32
C LEU A 82 -7.00 4.98 -32.84
N GLY A 83 -8.13 5.69 -32.95
CA GLY A 83 -9.46 5.20 -32.62
C GLY A 83 -10.45 6.32 -32.23
N GLU A 84 -11.50 5.95 -31.49
CA GLU A 84 -12.53 6.90 -31.05
C GLU A 84 -11.98 7.82 -29.96
N ILE A 85 -12.13 9.15 -30.16
CA ILE A 85 -11.61 10.16 -29.22
C ILE A 85 -12.71 11.01 -28.58
N THR A 86 -12.43 11.46 -27.35
CA THR A 86 -13.12 12.56 -26.69
C THR A 86 -12.10 13.54 -26.16
N HIS A 87 -12.43 14.81 -26.23
CA HIS A 87 -11.63 15.92 -25.74
C HIS A 87 -12.28 16.54 -24.50
N VAL A 88 -11.45 16.71 -23.47
CA VAL A 88 -11.81 17.24 -22.17
C VAL A 88 -10.81 18.33 -21.80
N VAL A 89 -11.30 19.46 -21.32
CA VAL A 89 -10.44 20.53 -20.80
C VAL A 89 -10.69 20.67 -19.32
N ASP A 90 -9.65 20.43 -18.53
CA ASP A 90 -9.62 20.69 -17.10
C ASP A 90 -9.03 22.07 -16.87
N THR A 91 -9.75 22.93 -16.14
CA THR A 91 -9.28 24.28 -15.80
C THR A 91 -9.97 24.76 -14.53
N THR A 92 -9.51 25.87 -13.98
CA THR A 92 -10.14 26.51 -12.81
C THR A 92 -10.81 27.81 -13.19
N ALA A 93 -11.92 28.15 -12.54
CA ALA A 93 -12.59 29.42 -12.76
C ALA A 93 -13.34 29.92 -11.54
N ARG A 94 -13.85 31.15 -11.65
CA ARG A 94 -14.76 31.74 -10.67
C ARG A 94 -16.19 31.71 -11.18
N GLY A 95 -17.08 31.07 -10.41
CA GLY A 95 -18.52 31.18 -10.58
C GLY A 95 -19.07 32.37 -9.79
N VAL A 96 -19.99 33.14 -10.37
CA VAL A 96 -20.56 34.35 -9.76
C VAL A 96 -22.08 34.38 -9.90
N ALA A 97 -22.78 34.68 -8.81
CA ALA A 97 -24.21 34.96 -8.78
C ALA A 97 -24.50 36.14 -7.84
N GLY A 98 -24.80 37.32 -8.40
CA GLY A 98 -24.92 38.55 -7.60
C GLY A 98 -23.61 38.90 -6.91
N GLU A 99 -23.61 38.96 -5.58
CA GLU A 99 -22.40 39.19 -4.76
C GLU A 99 -21.70 37.89 -4.34
N ASN A 100 -22.34 36.73 -4.53
CA ASN A 100 -21.78 35.45 -4.15
C ASN A 100 -20.82 34.94 -5.21
N THR A 101 -19.68 34.40 -4.76
CA THR A 101 -18.67 33.82 -5.64
C THR A 101 -18.21 32.46 -5.13
N VAL A 102 -17.82 31.59 -6.05
CA VAL A 102 -17.31 30.27 -5.73
C VAL A 102 -16.15 29.90 -6.65
N PHE A 103 -15.17 29.18 -6.12
CA PHE A 103 -14.07 28.63 -6.90
C PHE A 103 -14.47 27.29 -7.52
N LEU A 104 -14.34 27.20 -8.83
CA LEU A 104 -14.80 26.09 -9.66
C LEU A 104 -13.62 25.29 -10.20
N ASP A 105 -13.74 23.98 -10.10
CA ASP A 105 -12.99 23.02 -10.90
C ASP A 105 -13.81 22.77 -12.17
N LEU A 106 -13.47 23.45 -13.27
CA LEU A 106 -14.22 23.36 -14.51
C LEU A 106 -13.77 22.15 -15.33
N LEU A 107 -14.76 21.34 -15.69
CA LEU A 107 -14.61 20.21 -16.58
C LEU A 107 -15.38 20.50 -17.87
N ALA A 108 -14.68 21.00 -18.88
CA ALA A 108 -15.29 21.27 -20.18
C ALA A 108 -15.24 20.01 -21.04
N VAL A 109 -16.40 19.49 -21.43
CA VAL A 109 -16.53 18.19 -22.11
C VAL A 109 -17.16 18.33 -23.49
N ASP A 110 -16.77 17.46 -24.42
CA ASP A 110 -17.44 17.35 -25.71
C ASP A 110 -18.70 16.47 -25.65
N GLU A 111 -19.37 16.32 -26.80
CA GLU A 111 -20.61 15.53 -26.94
C GLU A 111 -20.37 14.02 -26.79
N ASN A 112 -19.12 13.56 -26.98
CA ASN A 112 -18.76 12.16 -26.89
C ASN A 112 -18.42 11.72 -25.47
N TYR A 113 -18.10 12.67 -24.58
CA TYR A 113 -17.76 12.38 -23.21
C TYR A 113 -18.96 11.84 -22.40
N PRO A 114 -18.76 10.83 -21.54
CA PRO A 114 -17.56 9.99 -21.45
C PRO A 114 -17.57 8.87 -22.51
N LEU A 115 -16.38 8.46 -23.00
CA LEU A 115 -16.26 7.28 -23.89
C LEU A 115 -16.45 5.97 -23.12
N ARG A 116 -15.88 5.88 -21.92
CA ARG A 116 -16.11 4.78 -20.96
C ARG A 116 -16.55 5.34 -19.61
N GLY A 117 -17.47 4.64 -18.96
CA GLY A 117 -18.07 5.07 -17.69
C GLY A 117 -19.29 5.95 -17.88
N GLU A 118 -19.77 6.56 -16.80
CA GLU A 118 -20.97 7.39 -16.80
C GLU A 118 -20.82 8.57 -15.84
N VAL A 119 -21.33 9.73 -16.26
CA VAL A 119 -21.55 10.86 -15.35
C VAL A 119 -22.83 10.60 -14.58
N LYS A 120 -22.73 10.52 -13.25
CA LYS A 120 -23.89 10.31 -12.39
C LYS A 120 -24.48 11.64 -11.97
N SER A 121 -25.73 11.86 -12.32
CA SER A 121 -26.53 13.01 -11.91
C SER A 121 -27.97 12.55 -11.68
N PRO A 122 -28.69 13.06 -10.66
CA PRO A 122 -30.11 12.77 -10.49
C PRO A 122 -30.98 13.20 -11.68
N GLN A 123 -30.50 14.15 -12.49
CA GLN A 123 -31.20 14.70 -13.66
C GLN A 123 -30.89 13.95 -14.95
N LEU A 124 -29.95 12.98 -14.93
CA LEU A 124 -29.64 12.13 -16.08
C LEU A 124 -30.32 10.76 -15.92
N LEU A 125 -30.88 10.24 -17.01
CA LEU A 125 -31.30 8.84 -17.05
C LEU A 125 -30.07 7.93 -17.05
N PRO A 126 -30.15 6.70 -16.51
CA PRO A 126 -29.04 5.74 -16.56
C PRO A 126 -28.57 5.52 -18.01
N GLY A 127 -27.26 5.70 -18.25
CA GLY A 127 -26.65 5.59 -19.58
C GLY A 127 -26.82 6.81 -20.51
N GLN A 128 -27.48 7.87 -20.06
CA GLN A 128 -27.58 9.12 -20.82
C GLN A 128 -26.30 9.95 -20.67
N LYS A 129 -25.77 10.47 -21.78
CA LYS A 129 -24.61 11.35 -21.78
C LYS A 129 -24.95 12.74 -21.20
N PRO A 130 -23.98 13.42 -20.57
CA PRO A 130 -24.20 14.76 -20.01
C PRO A 130 -24.53 15.82 -21.06
N ASP A 131 -24.21 15.60 -22.36
CA ASP A 131 -24.45 16.55 -23.45
C ASP A 131 -25.89 17.08 -23.49
N VAL A 132 -26.87 16.22 -23.14
CA VAL A 132 -28.30 16.56 -23.17
C VAL A 132 -28.63 17.71 -22.21
N LEU A 133 -27.92 17.79 -21.08
CA LEU A 133 -28.07 18.89 -20.14
C LEU A 133 -27.18 20.08 -20.49
N LEU A 134 -26.04 19.86 -21.15
CA LEU A 134 -25.05 20.90 -21.45
C LEU A 134 -25.37 21.73 -22.71
N VAL A 135 -26.21 21.21 -23.60
CA VAL A 135 -26.56 21.84 -24.89
C VAL A 135 -26.99 23.30 -24.77
N GLU A 136 -26.67 24.12 -25.76
CA GLU A 136 -27.14 25.51 -25.82
C GLU A 136 -28.64 25.58 -26.08
N THR A 137 -29.38 26.22 -25.19
CA THR A 137 -30.81 26.51 -25.38
C THR A 137 -31.05 28.00 -25.19
N ASN A 138 -31.66 28.65 -26.19
CA ASN A 138 -31.91 30.10 -26.18
C ASN A 138 -30.66 30.97 -25.93
N GLY A 139 -29.49 30.53 -26.41
CA GLY A 139 -28.22 31.26 -26.27
C GLY A 139 -27.47 30.98 -24.97
N ILE A 140 -28.00 30.11 -24.09
CA ILE A 140 -27.45 29.82 -22.76
C ILE A 140 -27.08 28.34 -22.69
N TYR A 141 -25.84 28.07 -22.30
CA TYR A 141 -25.35 26.70 -22.05
C TYR A 141 -25.86 26.19 -20.72
N GLY A 142 -26.14 24.89 -20.65
CA GLY A 142 -26.39 24.25 -19.37
C GLY A 142 -25.08 23.89 -18.67
N ALA A 143 -25.14 23.82 -17.34
CA ALA A 143 -24.07 23.32 -16.50
C ALA A 143 -24.59 22.24 -15.55
N ILE A 144 -23.76 21.26 -15.24
CA ILE A 144 -23.98 20.29 -14.16
C ILE A 144 -22.99 20.62 -13.06
N VAL A 145 -23.49 20.96 -11.87
CA VAL A 145 -22.68 21.54 -10.78
C VAL A 145 -22.60 20.62 -9.57
N ASP A 146 -21.54 20.72 -8.78
CA ASP A 146 -21.52 20.15 -7.43
C ASP A 146 -22.69 20.70 -6.59
N PRO A 147 -23.43 19.88 -5.82
CA PRO A 147 -24.55 20.36 -5.01
C PRO A 147 -24.17 21.45 -4.00
N VAL A 148 -22.93 21.47 -3.50
CA VAL A 148 -22.43 22.51 -2.57
C VAL A 148 -22.37 23.89 -3.25
N LEU A 149 -22.30 23.94 -4.58
CA LEU A 149 -22.29 25.19 -5.33
C LEU A 149 -23.62 25.94 -5.16
N LEU A 150 -24.74 25.21 -5.11
CA LEU A 150 -26.08 25.75 -4.93
C LEU A 150 -26.17 26.53 -3.62
N ASP A 151 -25.71 25.90 -2.53
CA ASP A 151 -25.70 26.50 -1.20
C ASP A 151 -24.77 27.73 -1.13
N ARG A 152 -23.62 27.69 -1.81
CA ARG A 152 -22.64 28.80 -1.81
C ARG A 152 -23.07 30.01 -2.62
N LEU A 153 -23.73 29.78 -3.76
CA LEU A 153 -24.25 30.86 -4.59
C LEU A 153 -25.64 31.32 -4.18
N GLY A 154 -26.34 30.52 -3.35
CA GLY A 154 -27.73 30.77 -2.96
C GLY A 154 -28.68 30.58 -4.14
N LEU A 155 -28.41 29.58 -4.98
CA LEU A 155 -29.16 29.31 -6.21
C LEU A 155 -29.85 27.95 -6.17
N ASP A 156 -30.96 27.85 -6.89
CA ASP A 156 -31.69 26.60 -7.12
C ASP A 156 -31.46 26.03 -8.55
N LEU A 157 -31.89 24.79 -8.76
CA LEU A 157 -31.83 24.13 -10.06
C LEU A 157 -32.76 24.85 -11.07
N GLY A 158 -32.23 25.19 -12.24
CA GLY A 158 -32.87 26.01 -13.27
C GLY A 158 -32.49 27.50 -13.22
N GLU A 159 -31.83 27.95 -12.15
CA GLU A 159 -31.31 29.31 -12.05
C GLU A 159 -29.97 29.48 -12.78
N ARG A 160 -29.48 30.72 -12.84
CA ARG A 160 -28.36 31.10 -13.69
C ARG A 160 -27.23 31.71 -12.89
N PHE A 161 -26.02 31.48 -13.37
CA PHE A 161 -24.79 32.05 -12.83
C PHE A 161 -23.83 32.38 -13.97
N PHE A 162 -22.82 33.16 -13.67
CA PHE A 162 -21.80 33.57 -14.63
C PHE A 162 -20.47 32.88 -14.34
N ILE A 163 -19.79 32.51 -15.42
CA ILE A 163 -18.38 32.13 -15.41
C ILE A 163 -17.68 33.05 -16.39
N GLY A 164 -16.79 33.89 -15.88
CA GLY A 164 -16.23 35.01 -16.66
C GLY A 164 -17.35 35.86 -17.27
N GLN A 165 -17.40 35.91 -18.60
CA GLN A 165 -18.41 36.68 -19.35
C GLN A 165 -19.61 35.83 -19.83
N ALA A 166 -19.57 34.51 -19.65
CA ALA A 166 -20.61 33.61 -20.14
C ALA A 166 -21.65 33.32 -19.05
N GLU A 167 -22.93 33.32 -19.47
CA GLU A 167 -24.07 32.94 -18.64
C GLU A 167 -24.35 31.43 -18.79
N PHE A 168 -24.55 30.75 -17.66
CA PHE A 168 -24.87 29.33 -17.60
C PHE A 168 -26.14 29.10 -16.78
N GLU A 169 -26.92 28.09 -17.18
CA GLU A 169 -28.10 27.61 -16.46
C GLU A 169 -27.79 26.31 -15.73
N ILE A 170 -28.16 26.21 -14.45
CA ILE A 170 -27.94 25.03 -13.63
C ILE A 170 -28.98 23.97 -14.00
N ARG A 171 -28.60 22.99 -14.83
CA ARG A 171 -29.54 21.95 -15.32
C ARG A 171 -29.37 20.59 -14.65
N GLY A 172 -28.32 20.42 -13.86
CA GLY A 172 -28.08 19.19 -13.12
C GLY A 172 -27.18 19.38 -11.92
N THR A 173 -27.24 18.41 -11.02
CA THR A 173 -26.33 18.27 -9.88
C THR A 173 -25.44 17.06 -10.06
N LEU A 174 -24.16 17.18 -9.73
CA LEU A 174 -23.16 16.15 -9.93
C LEU A 174 -23.07 15.22 -8.72
N ILE A 175 -23.11 13.91 -8.96
CA ILE A 175 -22.78 12.88 -7.95
C ILE A 175 -21.36 12.38 -8.17
N SER A 176 -20.99 12.05 -9.41
CA SER A 176 -19.64 11.59 -9.75
C SER A 176 -19.36 11.69 -11.24
N VAL A 177 -18.11 11.95 -11.59
CA VAL A 177 -17.56 11.75 -12.95
C VAL A 177 -16.68 10.50 -12.99
N PRO A 178 -16.65 9.77 -14.12
CA PRO A 178 -15.92 8.51 -14.23
C PRO A 178 -14.40 8.66 -14.04
N ASP A 179 -13.86 9.82 -14.39
CA ASP A 179 -12.42 10.12 -14.45
C ASP A 179 -11.88 11.00 -13.35
N SER A 180 -12.66 11.20 -12.29
CA SER A 180 -12.27 11.99 -11.12
C SER A 180 -10.92 11.57 -10.55
N ALA A 181 -10.61 10.27 -10.51
CA ALA A 181 -9.37 9.72 -9.97
C ALA A 181 -8.10 10.11 -10.77
N VAL A 182 -8.26 10.44 -12.05
CA VAL A 182 -7.13 10.64 -12.99
C VAL A 182 -6.80 12.12 -13.18
N ARG A 183 -7.75 12.99 -12.85
CA ARG A 183 -7.64 14.46 -12.98
C ARG A 183 -6.66 15.08 -11.98
N GLY A 184 -6.16 14.31 -11.01
CA GLY A 184 -5.20 14.77 -10.01
C GLY A 184 -5.82 15.68 -8.96
N PHE A 185 -5.07 16.68 -8.51
CA PHE A 185 -5.47 17.59 -7.44
C PHE A 185 -6.54 18.58 -7.94
N GLN A 186 -7.79 18.39 -7.51
CA GLN A 186 -8.91 19.27 -7.82
C GLN A 186 -9.05 20.36 -6.78
N LEU A 187 -8.95 21.62 -7.22
CA LEU A 187 -9.19 22.78 -6.39
C LEU A 187 -10.53 23.40 -6.80
N GLY A 188 -11.52 23.34 -5.91
CA GLY A 188 -12.84 23.93 -6.13
C GLY A 188 -13.96 22.91 -6.24
N LEU A 189 -15.14 23.41 -6.59
CA LEU A 189 -16.33 22.59 -6.78
C LEU A 189 -16.46 22.19 -8.25
N THR A 190 -16.46 20.88 -8.53
CA THR A 190 -16.49 20.37 -9.90
C THR A 190 -17.75 20.82 -10.64
N THR A 191 -17.57 21.42 -11.81
CA THR A 191 -18.66 21.93 -12.65
C THR A 191 -18.43 21.55 -14.10
N LEU A 192 -19.37 20.82 -14.68
CA LEU A 192 -19.32 20.37 -16.07
C LEU A 192 -19.98 21.40 -16.98
N ILE A 193 -19.29 21.76 -18.06
CA ILE A 193 -19.75 22.65 -19.12
C ILE A 193 -19.40 22.05 -20.49
N PRO A 194 -20.03 22.46 -21.60
CA PRO A 194 -19.58 22.00 -22.92
C PRO A 194 -18.30 22.72 -23.33
N THR A 195 -17.38 22.03 -24.03
CA THR A 195 -16.13 22.62 -24.57
C THR A 195 -16.37 23.87 -25.42
N LYS A 196 -17.47 23.89 -26.20
CA LYS A 196 -17.91 25.05 -27.00
C LYS A 196 -18.16 26.31 -26.17
N ALA A 197 -18.48 26.18 -24.88
CA ALA A 197 -18.73 27.33 -24.00
C ALA A 197 -17.43 28.04 -23.56
N LEU A 198 -16.27 27.39 -23.63
CA LEU A 198 -15.00 27.99 -23.23
C LEU A 198 -14.69 29.27 -24.01
N GLU A 199 -15.00 29.30 -25.30
CA GLU A 199 -14.79 30.47 -26.16
C GLU A 199 -15.59 31.71 -25.70
N LYS A 200 -16.76 31.48 -25.06
CA LYS A 200 -17.65 32.55 -24.58
C LYS A 200 -17.27 33.09 -23.20
N ILE A 201 -16.50 32.35 -22.40
CA ILE A 201 -16.09 32.78 -21.06
C ILE A 201 -15.14 34.00 -21.13
N GLY A 202 -14.45 34.19 -22.27
CA GLY A 202 -13.71 35.41 -22.62
C GLY A 202 -12.33 35.51 -21.97
N GLU A 203 -12.22 35.19 -20.67
CA GLU A 203 -10.99 35.31 -19.86
C GLU A 203 -10.15 34.02 -19.79
N LEU A 204 -10.74 32.86 -20.11
CA LEU A 204 -10.05 31.56 -20.21
C LEU A 204 -9.38 31.34 -21.58
N ARG A 205 -9.05 32.41 -22.31
CA ARG A 205 -8.30 32.28 -23.57
C ARG A 205 -6.88 31.83 -23.23
N SER A 206 -6.67 30.51 -23.18
CA SER A 206 -5.34 29.92 -23.31
C SER A 206 -4.62 30.56 -24.49
N PRO A 207 -3.34 30.93 -24.35
CA PRO A 207 -2.47 30.64 -23.21
C PRO A 207 -2.34 31.89 -22.31
N MET A 208 -3.00 31.89 -21.15
CA MET A 208 -2.54 32.76 -20.05
C MET A 208 -1.53 31.95 -19.25
N PRO A 209 -0.25 32.34 -19.22
CA PRO A 209 0.77 31.63 -18.45
C PRO A 209 0.35 31.51 -16.98
N GLY A 210 0.35 30.30 -16.42
CA GLY A 210 0.10 30.05 -15.00
C GLY A 210 -1.29 29.54 -14.64
N LEU A 211 -2.27 29.60 -15.55
CA LEU A 211 -3.54 28.92 -15.35
C LEU A 211 -3.34 27.42 -15.62
N LEU A 212 -3.48 26.56 -14.61
CA LEU A 212 -3.29 25.09 -14.69
C LEU A 212 -4.36 24.42 -15.57
N THR A 213 -4.34 24.71 -16.86
CA THR A 213 -5.27 24.21 -17.86
C THR A 213 -4.67 23.01 -18.57
N HIS A 214 -5.33 21.87 -18.45
CA HIS A 214 -4.94 20.63 -19.11
C HIS A 214 -5.94 20.26 -20.21
N TYR A 215 -5.42 20.07 -21.42
CA TYR A 215 -6.17 19.56 -22.56
C TYR A 215 -5.97 18.06 -22.65
N ARG A 216 -6.99 17.29 -22.24
CA ARG A 216 -6.95 15.83 -22.16
C ARG A 216 -7.72 15.21 -23.31
N TYR A 217 -7.10 14.21 -23.91
CA TYR A 217 -7.63 13.40 -24.99
C TYR A 217 -7.72 11.97 -24.49
N LYS A 218 -8.93 11.41 -24.54
CA LYS A 218 -9.15 10.02 -24.18
C LYS A 218 -9.49 9.24 -25.42
N ILE A 219 -8.88 8.08 -25.56
CA ILE A 219 -8.91 7.31 -26.80
C ILE A 219 -9.32 5.88 -26.49
N ILE A 220 -10.32 5.36 -27.18
CA ILE A 220 -10.57 3.92 -27.30
C ILE A 220 -9.79 3.46 -28.52
N LEU A 221 -8.77 2.62 -28.29
CA LEU A 221 -7.89 2.14 -29.36
C LEU A 221 -8.61 1.08 -30.21
N ASP A 222 -8.47 1.15 -31.52
CA ASP A 222 -9.11 0.20 -32.44
C ASP A 222 -8.41 -1.17 -32.42
N GLU A 223 -7.15 -1.22 -32.87
CA GLU A 223 -6.36 -2.47 -32.98
C GLU A 223 -5.04 -2.42 -32.20
N LEU A 224 -4.53 -1.24 -31.88
CA LEU A 224 -3.24 -1.07 -31.22
C LEU A 224 -3.33 -1.35 -29.72
N THR A 225 -2.25 -1.89 -29.17
CA THR A 225 -2.04 -1.91 -27.71
C THR A 225 -1.66 -0.52 -27.20
N TYR A 226 -1.82 -0.28 -25.90
CA TYR A 226 -1.38 0.97 -25.27
C TYR A 226 0.09 1.24 -25.57
N GLU A 227 0.96 0.24 -25.44
CA GLU A 227 2.40 0.40 -25.65
C GLU A 227 2.74 0.79 -27.09
N GLU A 228 2.03 0.22 -28.07
CA GLU A 228 2.22 0.56 -29.49
C GLU A 228 1.70 1.97 -29.80
N ALA A 229 0.54 2.35 -29.25
CA ALA A 229 -0.04 3.67 -29.45
C ALA A 229 0.79 4.78 -28.77
N ALA A 230 1.26 4.56 -27.54
CA ALA A 230 2.13 5.48 -26.83
C ALA A 230 3.46 5.67 -27.58
N ALA A 231 4.08 4.58 -28.06
CA ALA A 231 5.28 4.67 -28.89
C ALA A 231 5.03 5.41 -30.22
N ALA A 232 3.84 5.26 -30.82
CA ALA A 232 3.48 5.96 -32.04
C ALA A 232 3.31 7.48 -31.82
N ILE A 233 2.72 7.89 -30.69
CA ILE A 233 2.61 9.31 -30.29
C ILE A 233 4.01 9.90 -30.09
N ALA A 234 4.86 9.25 -29.28
CA ALA A 234 6.23 9.70 -28.99
C ALA A 234 7.15 9.71 -30.22
N GLN A 235 6.89 8.85 -31.22
CA GLN A 235 7.65 8.87 -32.47
C GLN A 235 7.22 9.99 -33.41
N ARG A 236 5.93 10.37 -33.37
CA ARG A 236 5.34 11.33 -34.30
C ARG A 236 5.44 12.77 -33.82
N PHE A 237 5.32 12.97 -32.51
CA PHE A 237 5.36 14.25 -31.82
C PHE A 237 6.51 14.26 -30.81
N ASP A 238 7.00 15.45 -30.47
CA ASP A 238 8.05 15.58 -29.48
C ASP A 238 7.53 15.13 -28.10
N ASP A 239 8.21 14.16 -27.49
CA ASP A 239 7.77 13.48 -26.26
C ASP A 239 7.71 14.46 -25.07
N GLU A 240 8.44 15.57 -25.14
CA GLU A 240 8.52 16.58 -24.07
C GLU A 240 7.21 17.36 -23.83
N GLU A 241 6.34 17.47 -24.84
CA GLU A 241 5.07 18.22 -24.70
C GLU A 241 3.89 17.32 -24.30
N TRP A 242 3.91 16.04 -24.67
CA TRP A 242 2.78 15.13 -24.50
C TRP A 242 2.91 14.28 -23.25
N GLU A 243 1.91 14.37 -22.37
CA GLU A 243 1.77 13.44 -21.27
C GLU A 243 0.88 12.26 -21.69
N VAL A 244 1.48 11.09 -21.94
CA VAL A 244 0.75 9.86 -22.29
C VAL A 244 0.69 8.91 -21.09
N ARG A 245 -0.51 8.50 -20.70
CA ARG A 245 -0.76 7.63 -19.54
C ARG A 245 -1.56 6.39 -19.93
N SER A 246 -1.21 5.27 -19.29
CA SER A 246 -2.00 4.04 -19.35
C SER A 246 -3.13 4.05 -18.31
N PRO A 247 -4.23 3.29 -18.55
CA PRO A 247 -5.29 3.10 -17.56
C PRO A 247 -4.77 2.66 -16.19
N ARG A 248 -3.70 1.86 -16.17
CA ARG A 248 -3.09 1.36 -14.93
C ARG A 248 -2.35 2.44 -14.15
N GLU A 249 -1.62 3.31 -14.85
CA GLU A 249 -0.93 4.47 -14.25
C GLU A 249 -1.93 5.51 -13.75
N ALA A 250 -3.03 5.69 -14.46
CA ALA A 250 -4.13 6.56 -14.04
C ALA A 250 -4.80 6.10 -12.74
N ALA A 251 -4.79 4.79 -12.44
CA ALA A 251 -5.20 4.26 -11.15
C ALA A 251 -4.09 4.33 -10.08
N GLY A 252 -2.98 5.01 -10.36
CA GLY A 252 -1.72 4.98 -9.60
C GLY A 252 -1.88 5.17 -8.09
N ASP A 253 -2.69 6.14 -7.64
CA ASP A 253 -2.93 6.37 -6.20
C ASP A 253 -3.60 5.17 -5.53
N LEU A 254 -4.60 4.56 -6.18
CA LEU A 254 -5.27 3.34 -5.70
C LEU A 254 -4.29 2.16 -5.64
N VAL A 255 -3.40 2.06 -6.63
CA VAL A 255 -2.35 1.03 -6.67
C VAL A 255 -1.31 1.27 -5.56
N HIS A 256 -0.94 2.51 -5.30
CA HIS A 256 -0.04 2.89 -4.21
C HIS A 256 -0.63 2.55 -2.85
N PHE A 257 -1.88 2.96 -2.59
CA PHE A 257 -2.60 2.61 -1.37
C PHE A 257 -2.70 1.09 -1.21
N TYR A 258 -3.03 0.38 -2.29
CA TYR A 258 -3.02 -1.07 -2.30
C TYR A 258 -1.65 -1.64 -1.91
N ASP A 259 -0.55 -1.13 -2.46
CA ASP A 259 0.80 -1.61 -2.11
C ASP A 259 1.07 -1.37 -0.62
N LEU A 260 0.73 -0.21 -0.06
CA LEU A 260 0.84 0.05 1.38
C LEU A 260 0.01 -0.95 2.22
N PHE A 261 -1.26 -1.16 1.86
CA PHE A 261 -2.14 -2.10 2.54
C PHE A 261 -1.64 -3.55 2.41
N SER A 262 -1.19 -3.97 1.23
CA SER A 262 -0.66 -5.30 0.97
C SER A 262 0.58 -5.58 1.81
N ARG A 263 1.51 -4.63 1.87
CA ARG A 263 2.70 -4.70 2.74
C ARG A 263 2.30 -4.82 4.22
N PHE A 264 1.36 -4.01 4.69
CA PHE A 264 0.85 -4.07 6.06
C PHE A 264 0.26 -5.44 6.37
N LEU A 265 -0.67 -5.91 5.54
CA LEU A 265 -1.36 -7.18 5.76
C LEU A 265 -0.41 -8.37 5.62
N MET A 266 0.63 -8.29 4.81
CA MET A 266 1.68 -9.29 4.75
C MET A 266 2.45 -9.37 6.07
N ILE A 267 2.87 -8.24 6.64
CA ILE A 267 3.55 -8.23 7.94
C ILE A 267 2.63 -8.81 9.02
N VAL A 268 1.34 -8.46 9.00
CA VAL A 268 0.32 -9.04 9.89
C VAL A 268 0.20 -10.56 9.68
N GLY A 269 0.17 -11.03 8.44
CA GLY A 269 0.08 -12.45 8.08
C GLY A 269 1.32 -13.25 8.53
N LEU A 270 2.51 -12.76 8.22
CA LEU A 270 3.78 -13.35 8.68
C LEU A 270 3.89 -13.32 10.20
N SER A 271 3.45 -12.25 10.85
CA SER A 271 3.41 -12.13 12.31
C SER A 271 2.46 -13.16 12.93
N SER A 272 1.27 -13.32 12.35
CA SER A 272 0.28 -14.33 12.75
C SER A 272 0.82 -15.74 12.59
N LEU A 273 1.56 -15.99 11.50
CA LEU A 273 2.23 -17.26 11.24
C LEU A 273 3.36 -17.54 12.24
N LEU A 274 4.13 -16.52 12.66
CA LEU A 274 5.14 -16.66 13.70
C LEU A 274 4.52 -16.97 15.06
N VAL A 275 3.48 -16.23 15.47
CA VAL A 275 2.76 -16.48 16.73
C VAL A 275 2.11 -17.87 16.72
N GLY A 276 1.44 -18.21 15.63
CA GLY A 276 0.87 -19.54 15.41
C GLY A 276 1.94 -20.63 15.42
N GLY A 277 3.10 -20.38 14.81
CA GLY A 277 4.26 -21.25 14.77
C GLY A 277 4.84 -21.56 16.15
N VAL A 278 4.98 -20.56 17.01
CA VAL A 278 5.36 -20.77 18.41
C VAL A 278 4.32 -21.67 19.12
N GLY A 279 3.03 -21.44 18.87
CA GLY A 279 1.94 -22.30 19.35
C GLY A 279 2.08 -23.75 18.89
N VAL A 280 2.38 -23.98 17.60
CA VAL A 280 2.67 -25.31 17.03
C VAL A 280 3.88 -25.94 17.72
N SER A 281 4.96 -25.19 17.92
CA SER A 281 6.17 -25.70 18.57
C SER A 281 5.91 -26.14 20.02
N ASN A 282 5.12 -25.36 20.76
CA ASN A 282 4.70 -25.69 22.12
C ASN A 282 3.76 -26.89 22.14
N GLY A 283 2.77 -26.94 21.25
CA GLY A 283 1.82 -28.05 21.14
C GLY A 283 2.52 -29.38 20.82
N VAL A 284 3.45 -29.37 19.86
CA VAL A 284 4.28 -30.56 19.55
C VAL A 284 5.17 -30.92 20.74
N SER A 285 5.78 -29.95 21.40
CA SER A 285 6.62 -30.21 22.58
C SER A 285 5.82 -30.86 23.71
N ALA A 286 4.59 -30.40 23.96
CA ALA A 286 3.68 -30.99 24.94
C ALA A 286 3.30 -32.42 24.54
N TYR A 287 2.91 -32.64 23.28
CA TYR A 287 2.55 -33.95 22.76
C TYR A 287 3.69 -34.98 22.88
N ILE A 288 4.91 -34.59 22.49
CA ILE A 288 6.10 -35.43 22.65
C ILE A 288 6.37 -35.72 24.13
N SER A 289 6.14 -34.75 25.01
CA SER A 289 6.33 -34.92 26.45
C SER A 289 5.38 -35.95 27.05
N GLU A 290 4.10 -35.92 26.65
CA GLU A 290 3.12 -36.93 27.06
C GLU A 290 3.47 -38.33 26.54
N ARG A 291 3.99 -38.42 25.32
CA ARG A 291 4.33 -39.69 24.65
C ARG A 291 5.73 -40.22 24.99
N GLN A 292 6.46 -39.58 25.91
CA GLN A 292 7.83 -40.01 26.29
C GLN A 292 7.91 -41.49 26.70
N ARG A 293 6.93 -42.00 27.45
CA ARG A 293 6.90 -43.42 27.84
C ARG A 293 6.76 -44.33 26.62
N SER A 294 5.87 -44.00 25.69
CA SER A 294 5.68 -44.76 24.45
C SER A 294 6.97 -44.75 23.60
N ILE A 295 7.61 -43.58 23.47
CA ILE A 295 8.88 -43.43 22.77
C ILE A 295 9.97 -44.31 23.40
N ALA A 296 10.06 -44.33 24.73
CA ALA A 296 11.04 -45.14 25.45
C ALA A 296 10.77 -46.65 25.27
N THR A 297 9.51 -47.08 25.23
CA THR A 297 9.12 -48.46 24.89
C THR A 297 9.57 -48.83 23.48
N LEU A 298 9.26 -48.00 22.48
CA LEU A 298 9.68 -48.24 21.09
C LEU A 298 11.20 -48.33 20.97
N ARG A 299 11.95 -47.48 21.67
CA ARG A 299 13.42 -47.55 21.70
C ARG A 299 13.95 -48.81 22.36
N SER A 300 13.31 -49.27 23.42
CA SER A 300 13.67 -50.53 24.11
C SER A 300 13.45 -51.74 23.20
N LEU A 301 12.47 -51.67 22.30
CA LEU A 301 12.20 -52.66 21.25
C LEU A 301 13.11 -52.52 20.01
N GLY A 302 14.09 -51.61 20.03
CA GLY A 302 15.07 -51.45 18.94
C GLY A 302 14.74 -50.39 17.89
N ALA A 303 13.79 -49.48 18.16
CA ALA A 303 13.55 -48.33 17.28
C ALA A 303 14.74 -47.34 17.33
N THR A 304 15.30 -46.99 16.17
CA THR A 304 16.37 -45.99 16.05
C THR A 304 15.81 -44.57 16.05
N GLY A 305 16.64 -43.58 16.44
CA GLY A 305 16.26 -42.15 16.47
C GLY A 305 15.59 -41.65 15.16
N PRO A 306 16.16 -41.92 13.97
CA PRO A 306 15.54 -41.53 12.71
C PRO A 306 14.18 -42.18 12.43
N ARG A 307 13.95 -43.42 12.90
CA ARG A 307 12.64 -44.08 12.76
C ARG A 307 11.58 -43.40 13.62
N ILE A 308 11.95 -42.99 14.83
CA ILE A 308 11.09 -42.21 15.73
C ILE A 308 10.80 -40.85 15.11
N LEU A 309 11.80 -40.18 14.54
CA LEU A 309 11.59 -38.91 13.82
C LEU A 309 10.56 -39.08 12.72
N VAL A 310 10.73 -40.06 11.83
CA VAL A 310 9.82 -40.30 10.70
C VAL A 310 8.41 -40.60 11.18
N HIS A 311 8.26 -41.42 12.24
CA HIS A 311 6.96 -41.73 12.83
C HIS A 311 6.19 -40.48 13.27
N PHE A 312 6.81 -39.62 14.08
CA PHE A 312 6.16 -38.40 14.57
C PHE A 312 6.08 -37.30 13.51
N LEU A 313 7.06 -37.20 12.61
CA LEU A 313 7.06 -36.25 11.51
C LEU A 313 5.91 -36.54 10.54
N THR A 314 5.60 -37.82 10.27
CA THR A 314 4.42 -38.18 9.48
C THR A 314 3.13 -37.78 10.18
N GLN A 315 3.03 -37.99 11.50
CA GLN A 315 1.84 -37.57 12.26
C GLN A 315 1.63 -36.05 12.16
N ILE A 316 2.67 -35.27 12.49
CA ILE A 316 2.58 -33.81 12.47
C ILE A 316 2.45 -33.27 11.06
N GLY A 317 3.06 -33.92 10.06
CA GLY A 317 2.92 -33.57 8.65
C GLY A 317 1.48 -33.68 8.18
N VAL A 318 0.78 -34.77 8.52
CA VAL A 318 -0.64 -34.93 8.19
C VAL A 318 -1.49 -33.89 8.89
N LEU A 319 -1.24 -33.63 10.18
CA LEU A 319 -1.96 -32.60 10.93
C LEU A 319 -1.70 -31.19 10.36
N THR A 320 -0.48 -30.94 9.88
CA THR A 320 -0.11 -29.70 9.21
C THR A 320 -0.90 -29.54 7.92
N LEU A 321 -0.98 -30.59 7.10
CA LEU A 321 -1.78 -30.56 5.88
C LEU A 321 -3.27 -30.33 6.16
N VAL A 322 -3.82 -30.94 7.22
CA VAL A 322 -5.22 -30.69 7.63
C VAL A 322 -5.41 -29.23 8.09
N GLY A 323 -4.51 -28.72 8.94
CA GLY A 323 -4.57 -27.33 9.39
C GLY A 323 -4.45 -26.34 8.24
N VAL A 324 -3.53 -26.58 7.30
CA VAL A 324 -3.34 -25.77 6.09
C VAL A 324 -4.57 -25.84 5.19
N ALA A 325 -5.14 -27.02 4.95
CA ALA A 325 -6.35 -27.17 4.16
C ALA A 325 -7.54 -26.42 4.77
N LEU A 326 -7.70 -26.51 6.09
CA LEU A 326 -8.74 -25.75 6.81
C LEU A 326 -8.48 -24.24 6.75
N GLY A 327 -7.22 -23.80 6.85
CA GLY A 327 -6.85 -22.40 6.71
C GLY A 327 -7.11 -21.86 5.32
N VAL A 328 -6.69 -22.57 4.27
CA VAL A 328 -6.96 -22.22 2.87
C VAL A 328 -8.46 -22.18 2.59
N ALA A 329 -9.22 -23.16 3.06
CA ALA A 329 -10.68 -23.16 2.93
C ALA A 329 -11.31 -21.97 3.65
N PHE A 330 -10.84 -21.66 4.87
CA PHE A 330 -11.28 -20.48 5.61
C PHE A 330 -10.96 -19.19 4.85
N GLY A 331 -9.76 -19.05 4.31
CA GLY A 331 -9.34 -17.87 3.54
C GLY A 331 -10.16 -17.68 2.26
N ALA A 332 -10.45 -18.77 1.53
CA ALA A 332 -11.31 -18.74 0.36
C ALA A 332 -12.76 -18.36 0.70
N ILE A 333 -13.32 -18.90 1.78
CA ILE A 333 -14.66 -18.53 2.24
C ILE A 333 -14.68 -17.06 2.69
N ALA A 334 -13.64 -16.64 3.41
CA ALA A 334 -13.49 -15.26 3.84
C ALA A 334 -13.43 -14.30 2.65
N SER A 335 -12.68 -14.61 1.59
CA SER A 335 -12.64 -13.74 0.40
C SER A 335 -14.00 -13.63 -0.29
N LEU A 336 -14.75 -14.72 -0.41
CA LEU A 336 -16.10 -14.69 -1.01
C LEU A 336 -17.07 -13.78 -0.25
N ILE A 337 -16.88 -13.62 1.07
CA ILE A 337 -17.74 -12.79 1.93
C ILE A 337 -17.21 -11.35 2.03
N LEU A 338 -15.90 -11.18 2.23
CA LEU A 338 -15.28 -9.88 2.48
C LEU A 338 -15.26 -9.01 1.23
N LEU A 339 -14.95 -9.55 0.04
CA LEU A 339 -14.85 -8.76 -1.20
C LEU A 339 -16.14 -7.97 -1.48
N PRO A 340 -17.33 -8.58 -1.56
CA PRO A 340 -18.56 -7.84 -1.85
C PRO A 340 -18.93 -6.88 -0.71
N PHE A 341 -18.65 -7.23 0.55
CA PHE A 341 -18.92 -6.36 1.68
C PHE A 341 -18.06 -5.09 1.66
N VAL A 342 -16.75 -5.25 1.43
CA VAL A 342 -15.82 -4.13 1.29
C VAL A 342 -16.15 -3.30 0.06
N GLY A 343 -16.45 -3.95 -1.07
CA GLY A 343 -16.81 -3.29 -2.31
C GLY A 343 -18.02 -2.36 -2.17
N ASN A 344 -19.07 -2.83 -1.48
CA ASN A 344 -20.24 -2.00 -1.17
C ASN A 344 -19.91 -0.81 -0.26
N ALA A 345 -18.98 -0.97 0.69
CA ALA A 345 -18.59 0.10 1.62
C ALA A 345 -17.81 1.23 0.92
N ILE A 346 -17.04 0.90 -0.12
CA ILE A 346 -16.21 1.86 -0.87
C ILE A 346 -16.75 2.18 -2.27
N ASN A 347 -17.96 1.70 -2.58
CA ASN A 347 -18.62 1.87 -3.89
C ASN A 347 -17.80 1.38 -5.09
N ILE A 348 -16.98 0.34 -4.90
CA ILE A 348 -16.19 -0.33 -5.94
C ILE A 348 -16.73 -1.74 -6.13
N ASN A 349 -16.93 -2.16 -7.38
CA ASN A 349 -17.41 -3.50 -7.67
C ASN A 349 -16.30 -4.53 -7.46
N LEU A 350 -16.24 -5.16 -6.27
CA LEU A 350 -15.33 -6.26 -5.96
C LEU A 350 -16.07 -7.60 -6.08
N PRO A 351 -15.92 -8.36 -7.20
CA PRO A 351 -16.63 -9.62 -7.35
C PRO A 351 -16.12 -10.65 -6.33
N ALA A 352 -17.01 -11.54 -5.91
CA ALA A 352 -16.60 -12.70 -5.12
C ALA A 352 -15.72 -13.63 -5.98
N LEU A 353 -14.40 -13.50 -5.83
CA LEU A 353 -13.38 -14.24 -6.56
C LEU A 353 -12.52 -15.08 -5.61
N ILE A 354 -12.07 -16.22 -6.13
CA ILE A 354 -11.11 -17.10 -5.45
C ILE A 354 -9.80 -17.02 -6.20
N ASP A 355 -8.81 -16.35 -5.61
CA ASP A 355 -7.48 -16.24 -6.19
C ASP A 355 -6.62 -17.46 -5.84
N PHE A 356 -6.52 -18.42 -6.76
CA PHE A 356 -5.75 -19.65 -6.59
C PHE A 356 -4.27 -19.42 -6.28
N PRO A 357 -3.55 -18.47 -6.91
CA PRO A 357 -2.17 -18.13 -6.56
C PRO A 357 -2.02 -17.76 -5.07
N SER A 358 -2.86 -16.87 -4.55
CA SER A 358 -2.82 -16.46 -3.12
C SER A 358 -3.10 -17.62 -2.16
N LEU A 359 -4.03 -18.52 -2.52
CA LEU A 359 -4.28 -19.72 -1.72
C LEU A 359 -3.09 -20.68 -1.72
N LEU A 360 -2.40 -20.81 -2.86
CA LEU A 360 -1.23 -21.67 -3.00
C LEU A 360 -0.03 -21.11 -2.24
N THR A 361 0.21 -19.80 -2.30
CA THR A 361 1.28 -19.14 -1.52
C THR A 361 1.00 -19.26 -0.02
N ALA A 362 -0.24 -19.04 0.43
CA ALA A 362 -0.64 -19.26 1.81
C ALA A 362 -0.40 -20.72 2.26
N ALA A 363 -0.78 -21.69 1.43
CA ALA A 363 -0.50 -23.10 1.69
C ALA A 363 1.00 -23.38 1.82
N GLY A 364 1.82 -22.79 0.95
CA GLY A 364 3.27 -22.86 1.01
C GLY A 364 3.83 -22.34 2.35
N PHE A 365 3.39 -21.16 2.78
CA PHE A 365 3.75 -20.61 4.09
C PHE A 365 3.36 -21.52 5.24
N GLY A 366 2.12 -22.02 5.24
CA GLY A 366 1.61 -22.89 6.29
C GLY A 366 2.36 -24.23 6.39
N ILE A 367 2.69 -24.85 5.26
CA ILE A 367 3.48 -26.10 5.21
C ILE A 367 4.91 -25.85 5.72
N LEU A 368 5.57 -24.81 5.21
CA LEU A 368 6.94 -24.48 5.61
C LEU A 368 7.04 -24.11 7.09
N ALA A 369 6.10 -23.31 7.59
CA ALA A 369 6.03 -22.96 8.99
C ALA A 369 5.71 -24.17 9.88
N GLY A 370 4.70 -24.97 9.52
CA GLY A 370 4.36 -26.20 10.25
C GLY A 370 5.55 -27.15 10.37
N PHE A 371 6.34 -27.30 9.30
CA PHE A 371 7.59 -28.04 9.34
C PHE A 371 8.65 -27.35 10.21
N ALA A 372 8.96 -26.07 9.98
CA ALA A 372 10.01 -25.34 10.69
C ALA A 372 9.81 -25.35 12.21
N PHE A 373 8.60 -25.06 12.67
CA PHE A 373 8.29 -24.93 14.09
C PHE A 373 8.13 -26.27 14.81
N SER A 374 7.73 -27.34 14.11
CA SER A 374 7.62 -28.69 14.69
C SER A 374 8.94 -29.46 14.69
N TYR A 375 9.86 -29.14 13.78
CA TYR A 375 11.10 -29.89 13.56
C TYR A 375 11.99 -29.96 14.81
N LEU A 376 12.16 -28.83 15.52
CA LEU A 376 13.03 -28.78 16.69
C LEU A 376 12.48 -29.63 17.87
N PRO A 377 11.19 -29.54 18.25
CA PRO A 377 10.57 -30.48 19.20
C PRO A 377 10.71 -31.96 18.79
N LEU A 378 10.50 -32.27 17.50
CA LEU A 378 10.64 -33.61 16.94
C LEU A 378 12.06 -34.18 17.08
N MET A 379 13.08 -33.36 16.86
CA MET A 379 14.48 -33.74 17.07
C MET A 379 14.78 -34.08 18.54
N ARG A 380 14.10 -33.42 19.49
CA ARG A 380 14.24 -33.75 20.92
C ARG A 380 13.67 -35.13 21.25
N ALA A 381 12.61 -35.56 20.56
CA ALA A 381 12.02 -36.89 20.73
C ALA A 381 13.02 -38.03 20.50
N GLN A 382 13.96 -37.85 19.55
CA GLN A 382 14.99 -38.85 19.25
C GLN A 382 15.99 -39.08 20.40
N LYS A 383 16.08 -38.13 21.35
CA LYS A 383 17.01 -38.18 22.48
C LYS A 383 16.42 -38.83 23.73
N VAL A 384 15.15 -39.19 23.72
CA VAL A 384 14.48 -39.88 24.85
C VAL A 384 15.19 -41.20 25.13
N SER A 385 15.63 -41.44 26.38
CA SER A 385 16.36 -42.65 26.76
C SER A 385 15.42 -43.80 27.14
N PRO A 386 15.72 -45.07 26.79
CA PRO A 386 15.04 -46.25 27.32
C PRO A 386 14.98 -46.29 28.86
N ALA A 387 16.02 -45.75 29.53
CA ALA A 387 16.12 -45.73 30.98
C ALA A 387 14.98 -44.93 31.67
N LEU A 388 14.27 -44.09 30.91
CA LEU A 388 13.13 -43.31 31.39
C LEU A 388 11.94 -44.21 31.80
N LEU A 389 11.86 -45.46 31.30
CA LEU A 389 10.84 -46.43 31.72
C LEU A 389 11.01 -46.89 33.18
N PHE A 390 12.25 -46.91 33.68
CA PHE A 390 12.58 -47.44 35.01
C PHE A 390 12.78 -46.34 36.06
N ARG A 391 12.97 -45.09 35.64
CA ARG A 391 13.17 -43.93 36.52
C ARG A 391 11.90 -43.08 36.53
N SER A 392 10.92 -43.44 37.36
CA SER A 392 9.58 -42.85 37.41
C SER A 392 9.50 -41.42 37.98
N LEU A 393 10.61 -40.81 38.40
CA LEU A 393 10.63 -39.49 39.02
C LEU A 393 11.64 -38.56 38.33
N GLY A 394 11.13 -37.66 37.48
CA GLY A 394 11.81 -36.40 37.17
C GLY A 394 12.83 -36.39 36.04
N ALA A 395 12.80 -37.31 35.07
CA ALA A 395 13.64 -37.19 33.88
C ALA A 395 13.10 -36.08 32.96
N THR A 396 13.55 -34.84 33.19
CA THR A 396 13.38 -33.70 32.27
C THR A 396 13.87 -34.06 30.88
N MET A 397 13.19 -33.60 29.82
CA MET A 397 13.65 -33.80 28.43
C MET A 397 15.15 -33.46 28.31
N PRO A 398 15.96 -34.32 27.66
CA PRO A 398 17.37 -34.03 27.44
C PRO A 398 17.51 -32.70 26.73
N GLN A 399 18.18 -31.74 27.39
CA GLN A 399 18.40 -30.42 26.80
C GLN A 399 19.21 -30.57 25.51
N THR A 400 18.85 -29.78 24.51
CA THR A 400 19.69 -29.64 23.32
C THR A 400 20.80 -28.67 23.67
N ASP A 401 21.99 -29.21 23.88
CA ASP A 401 23.22 -28.43 23.97
C ASP A 401 23.37 -27.54 22.74
N TRP A 402 23.92 -26.33 22.90
CA TRP A 402 24.20 -25.40 21.78
C TRP A 402 24.96 -26.09 20.64
N ARG A 403 25.94 -26.93 20.99
CA ARG A 403 26.71 -27.74 20.02
C ARG A 403 25.86 -28.74 19.24
N THR A 404 24.75 -29.18 19.82
CA THR A 404 23.78 -30.05 19.12
C THR A 404 22.87 -29.25 18.19
N MET A 405 22.63 -27.96 18.47
CA MET A 405 21.95 -27.07 17.54
C MET A 405 22.80 -26.80 16.30
N LEU A 406 24.14 -26.80 16.42
CA LEU A 406 25.08 -26.64 15.31
C LEU A 406 25.26 -27.89 14.43
N LYS A 407 24.67 -29.04 14.79
CA LYS A 407 24.78 -30.23 13.94
C LYS A 407 24.06 -29.99 12.61
N VAL A 408 24.71 -30.39 11.52
CA VAL A 408 24.18 -30.26 10.13
C VAL A 408 22.75 -30.81 10.01
N GLN A 409 22.47 -31.93 10.69
CA GLN A 409 21.14 -32.55 10.70
C GLN A 409 20.05 -31.67 11.31
N VAL A 410 20.38 -30.69 12.15
CA VAL A 410 19.43 -29.77 12.79
C VAL A 410 19.38 -28.43 12.06
N VAL A 411 20.54 -27.86 11.74
CA VAL A 411 20.64 -26.53 11.11
C VAL A 411 20.07 -26.55 9.70
N VAL A 412 20.46 -27.52 8.87
CA VAL A 412 20.13 -27.51 7.44
C VAL A 412 18.62 -27.54 7.19
N PRO A 413 17.82 -28.43 7.82
CA PRO A 413 16.37 -28.44 7.59
C PRO A 413 15.68 -27.17 8.07
N ILE A 414 16.13 -26.57 9.17
CA ILE A 414 15.59 -25.31 9.70
C ILE A 414 15.94 -24.15 8.77
N LEU A 415 17.18 -24.09 8.26
CA LEU A 415 17.60 -23.07 7.30
C LEU A 415 16.89 -23.21 5.96
N ILE A 416 16.65 -24.44 5.48
CA ILE A 416 15.88 -24.66 4.25
C ILE A 416 14.44 -24.18 4.44
N ALA A 417 13.81 -24.52 5.56
CA ALA A 417 12.43 -24.09 5.82
C ALA A 417 12.32 -22.57 6.03
N GLY A 418 13.23 -21.99 6.81
CA GLY A 418 13.29 -20.54 7.03
C GLY A 418 13.66 -19.76 5.77
N GLY A 419 14.61 -20.26 4.99
CA GLY A 419 14.98 -19.72 3.68
C GLY A 419 13.86 -19.86 2.65
N GLY A 420 13.09 -20.95 2.71
CA GLY A 420 11.88 -21.12 1.90
C GLY A 420 10.79 -20.11 2.26
N ILE A 421 10.55 -19.86 3.55
CA ILE A 421 9.61 -18.81 4.01
C ILE A 421 10.10 -17.43 3.55
N PHE A 422 11.40 -17.15 3.72
CA PHE A 422 12.01 -15.90 3.27
C PHE A 422 11.87 -15.70 1.76
N TRP A 423 12.22 -16.72 0.97
CA TRP A 423 12.14 -16.68 -0.48
C TRP A 423 10.69 -16.52 -0.96
N LEU A 424 9.76 -17.26 -0.38
CA LEU A 424 8.35 -17.13 -0.71
C LEU A 424 7.80 -15.74 -0.36
N ALA A 425 8.25 -15.14 0.76
CA ALA A 425 7.91 -13.75 1.10
C ALA A 425 8.48 -12.75 0.10
N VAL A 426 9.74 -12.93 -0.35
CA VAL A 426 10.33 -12.08 -1.39
C VAL A 426 9.55 -12.17 -2.69
N LEU A 427 9.23 -13.39 -3.16
CA LEU A 427 8.41 -13.60 -4.35
C LEU A 427 7.03 -12.95 -4.24
N THR A 428 6.41 -12.99 -3.06
CA THR A 428 5.06 -12.43 -2.85
C THR A 428 5.07 -10.91 -2.78
N THR A 429 6.13 -10.30 -2.24
CA THR A 429 6.20 -8.83 -2.05
C THR A 429 6.86 -8.11 -3.22
N ASN A 430 7.67 -8.82 -4.01
CA ASN A 430 8.63 -8.24 -4.95
C ASN A 430 9.56 -7.17 -4.33
N ARG A 431 9.76 -7.19 -3.00
CA ARG A 431 10.56 -6.21 -2.25
C ARG A 431 11.48 -6.89 -1.25
N LEU A 432 12.73 -7.10 -1.66
CA LEU A 432 13.76 -7.74 -0.84
C LEU A 432 14.03 -6.97 0.47
N SER A 433 14.05 -5.63 0.41
CA SER A 433 14.37 -4.77 1.55
C SER A 433 13.37 -4.96 2.70
N LEU A 434 12.07 -4.94 2.41
CA LEU A 434 11.00 -5.13 3.41
C LEU A 434 11.16 -6.47 4.12
N VAL A 435 11.29 -7.56 3.35
CA VAL A 435 11.40 -8.92 3.91
C VAL A 435 12.69 -9.08 4.71
N ALA A 436 13.79 -8.46 4.26
CA ALA A 436 15.06 -8.47 4.97
C ALA A 436 14.98 -7.74 6.32
N TYR A 437 14.41 -6.53 6.38
CA TYR A 437 14.25 -5.79 7.63
C TYR A 437 13.30 -6.51 8.59
N TYR A 438 12.18 -7.03 8.11
CA TYR A 438 11.26 -7.81 8.94
C TYR A 438 11.95 -9.06 9.52
N THR A 439 12.66 -9.82 8.69
CA THR A 439 13.41 -11.02 9.11
C THR A 439 14.49 -10.68 10.13
N LEU A 440 15.25 -9.61 9.90
CA LEU A 440 16.26 -9.12 10.83
C LEU A 440 15.62 -8.69 12.16
N GLY A 441 14.48 -8.01 12.12
CA GLY A 441 13.70 -7.64 13.29
C GLY A 441 13.21 -8.84 14.10
N VAL A 442 12.74 -9.90 13.45
CA VAL A 442 12.33 -11.16 14.09
C VAL A 442 13.52 -11.86 14.75
N ILE A 443 14.66 -11.95 14.06
CA ILE A 443 15.90 -12.53 14.60
C ILE A 443 16.40 -11.71 15.79
N ALA A 444 16.45 -10.38 15.66
CA ALA A 444 16.86 -9.48 16.74
C ALA A 444 15.94 -9.62 17.95
N SER A 445 14.62 -9.64 17.74
CA SER A 445 13.63 -9.85 18.80
C SER A 445 13.82 -11.19 19.50
N PHE A 446 14.05 -12.27 18.75
CA PHE A 446 14.34 -13.59 19.31
C PHE A 446 15.62 -13.58 20.16
N VAL A 447 16.70 -12.97 19.66
CA VAL A 447 17.98 -12.87 20.37
C VAL A 447 17.83 -12.03 21.64
N LEU A 448 17.14 -10.90 21.58
CA LEU A 448 16.89 -10.02 22.72
C LEU A 448 16.02 -10.70 23.79
N LEU A 449 14.93 -11.36 23.41
CA LEU A 449 14.07 -12.10 24.33
C LEU A 449 14.77 -13.32 24.93
N ARG A 450 15.62 -13.99 24.15
CA ARG A 450 16.43 -15.10 24.65
C ARG A 450 17.50 -14.59 25.63
N GLY A 451 18.12 -13.47 25.30
CA GLY A 451 19.10 -12.77 26.13
C GLY A 451 18.49 -12.28 27.45
N SER A 452 17.28 -11.70 27.41
CA SER A 452 16.57 -11.25 28.61
C SER A 452 16.21 -12.41 29.53
N GLY A 453 15.75 -13.54 28.96
CA GLY A 453 15.52 -14.76 29.74
C GLY A 453 16.80 -15.29 30.40
N TRP A 454 17.93 -15.25 29.69
CA TRP A 454 19.22 -15.62 30.26
C TRP A 454 19.68 -14.66 31.37
N LEU A 455 19.56 -13.34 31.14
CA LEU A 455 19.90 -12.32 32.14
C LEU A 455 19.03 -12.46 33.39
N LEU A 456 17.73 -12.71 33.24
CA LEU A 456 16.83 -12.97 34.36
C LEU A 456 17.28 -14.17 35.17
N GLN A 457 17.65 -15.27 34.52
CA GLN A 457 18.16 -16.46 35.21
C GLN A 457 19.47 -16.19 35.96
N GLN A 458 20.40 -15.43 35.37
CA GLN A 458 21.64 -15.05 36.03
C GLN A 458 21.41 -14.10 37.21
N GLY A 459 20.48 -13.15 37.06
CA GLY A 459 20.07 -12.25 38.13
C GLY A 459 19.47 -13.01 39.31
N LEU A 460 18.51 -13.90 39.03
CA LEU A 460 17.87 -14.74 40.04
C LEU A 460 18.82 -15.68 40.77
N ARG A 461 19.90 -16.13 40.13
CA ARG A 461 20.96 -16.94 40.77
C ARG A 461 21.77 -16.15 41.80
N LYS A 462 21.87 -14.83 41.66
CA LYS A 462 22.58 -13.95 42.60
C LYS A 462 21.72 -13.52 43.79
N VAL A 463 20.40 -13.77 43.75
CA VAL A 463 19.50 -13.40 44.85
C VAL A 463 19.76 -14.30 46.06
N PRO A 464 20.02 -13.73 47.25
CA PRO A 464 20.23 -14.51 48.47
C PRO A 464 18.98 -15.35 48.83
N PRO A 465 19.14 -16.48 49.53
CA PRO A 465 18.05 -17.42 49.79
C PRO A 465 16.95 -16.79 50.66
N ILE A 466 15.75 -16.70 50.10
CA ILE A 466 14.54 -16.17 50.78
C ILE A 466 14.11 -17.16 51.89
N PRO A 467 13.68 -16.68 53.07
CA PRO A 467 13.29 -17.53 54.20
C PRO A 467 12.03 -18.36 53.94
N LEU A 468 11.07 -17.86 53.14
CA LEU A 468 9.88 -18.62 52.76
C LEU A 468 10.21 -19.75 51.77
N ALA A 469 9.97 -21.00 52.19
CA ALA A 469 10.28 -22.19 51.41
C ALA A 469 9.51 -22.27 50.08
N SER A 470 8.24 -21.84 50.05
CA SER A 470 7.41 -21.81 48.84
C SER A 470 7.98 -20.88 47.77
N VAL A 471 8.32 -19.64 48.16
CA VAL A 471 8.91 -18.62 47.28
C VAL A 471 10.29 -19.03 46.80
N ARG A 472 11.12 -19.59 47.70
CA ARG A 472 12.44 -20.12 47.33
C ARG A 472 12.34 -21.24 46.30
N ASN A 473 11.40 -22.17 46.47
CA ASN A 473 11.18 -23.26 45.52
C ASN A 473 10.61 -22.76 44.19
N ALA A 474 9.72 -21.76 44.21
CA ALA A 474 9.19 -21.12 43.01
C ALA A 474 10.31 -20.42 42.19
N LEU A 475 11.15 -19.61 42.85
CA LEU A 475 12.29 -18.93 42.20
C LEU A 475 13.32 -19.93 41.68
N ARG A 476 13.60 -20.99 42.45
CA ARG A 476 14.49 -22.08 42.03
C ARG A 476 13.98 -22.80 40.79
N ASN A 477 12.67 -22.93 40.61
CA ASN A 477 12.08 -23.52 39.41
C ASN A 477 12.32 -22.66 38.15
N ILE A 478 12.57 -21.35 38.29
CA ILE A 478 12.81 -20.41 37.18
C ILE A 478 14.28 -20.42 36.71
N TYR A 479 15.25 -20.55 37.62
CA TYR A 479 16.68 -20.50 37.26
C TYR A 479 17.37 -21.87 37.11
N HIS A 480 16.70 -22.97 37.47
CA HIS A 480 17.27 -24.33 37.37
C HIS A 480 17.55 -24.70 35.89
N PRO A 481 18.66 -25.40 35.59
CA PRO A 481 18.88 -26.03 34.29
C PRO A 481 17.69 -26.91 33.91
N GLY A 482 16.89 -26.50 32.93
CA GLY A 482 15.67 -27.20 32.51
C GLY A 482 14.36 -26.44 32.76
N SER A 483 14.40 -25.25 33.33
CA SER A 483 13.21 -24.40 33.55
C SER A 483 12.48 -24.08 32.25
N SER A 484 11.15 -24.04 32.28
CA SER A 484 10.30 -23.58 31.17
C SER A 484 10.40 -22.06 30.92
N ALA A 485 10.91 -21.30 31.89
CA ALA A 485 10.84 -19.83 31.89
C ALA A 485 11.44 -19.17 30.62
N PRO A 486 12.64 -19.53 30.12
CA PRO A 486 13.17 -18.93 28.88
C PRO A 486 12.34 -19.26 27.63
N VAL A 487 11.62 -20.39 27.61
CA VAL A 487 10.73 -20.75 26.50
C VAL A 487 9.44 -19.93 26.58
N VAL A 488 8.88 -19.78 27.78
CA VAL A 488 7.69 -18.97 28.03
C VAL A 488 7.95 -17.48 27.74
N ILE A 489 9.11 -16.94 28.16
CA ILE A 489 9.51 -15.55 27.89
C ILE A 489 9.60 -15.29 26.39
N VAL A 490 10.24 -16.19 25.62
CA VAL A 490 10.30 -16.06 24.16
C VAL A 490 8.90 -16.20 23.56
N SER A 491 8.09 -17.15 24.04
CA SER A 491 6.76 -17.39 23.49
C SER A 491 5.80 -16.23 23.70
N ILE A 492 5.68 -15.72 24.93
CA ILE A 492 4.82 -14.58 25.26
C ILE A 492 5.41 -13.29 24.71
N GLY A 493 6.72 -13.09 24.85
CA GLY A 493 7.41 -11.89 24.39
C GLY A 493 7.36 -11.74 22.88
N MET A 494 7.49 -12.83 22.10
CA MET A 494 7.35 -12.78 20.65
C MET A 494 5.90 -12.48 20.26
N GLY A 495 4.91 -13.06 20.93
CA GLY A 495 3.50 -12.71 20.74
C GLY A 495 3.22 -11.22 21.00
N LEU A 496 3.70 -10.68 22.12
CA LEU A 496 3.56 -9.26 22.46
C LEU A 496 4.32 -8.36 21.47
N ALA A 497 5.53 -8.75 21.06
CA ALA A 497 6.32 -8.00 20.09
C ALA A 497 5.61 -7.96 18.72
N MET A 498 5.04 -9.08 18.26
CA MET A 498 4.25 -9.10 17.03
C MET A 498 2.99 -8.24 17.15
N LEU A 499 2.30 -8.28 18.29
CA LEU A 499 1.16 -7.40 18.55
C LEU A 499 1.56 -5.92 18.51
N LEU A 500 2.69 -5.57 19.12
CA LEU A 500 3.22 -4.21 19.10
C LEU A 500 3.60 -3.77 17.68
N VAL A 501 4.23 -4.64 16.89
CA VAL A 501 4.55 -4.37 15.48
C VAL A 501 3.27 -4.10 14.69
N ILE A 502 2.23 -4.91 14.88
CA ILE A 502 0.93 -4.71 14.23
C ILE A 502 0.32 -3.37 14.65
N ALA A 503 0.34 -3.04 15.95
CA ALA A 503 -0.21 -1.79 16.46
C ALA A 503 0.53 -0.56 15.94
N LEU A 504 1.86 -0.60 15.91
CA LEU A 504 2.71 0.47 15.38
C LEU A 504 2.48 0.67 13.89
N LEU A 505 2.43 -0.42 13.11
CA LEU A 505 2.16 -0.35 11.68
C LEU A 505 0.74 0.16 11.40
N ASN A 506 -0.26 -0.27 12.17
CA ASN A 506 -1.62 0.26 12.04
C ASN A 506 -1.65 1.77 12.28
N ASN A 507 -0.97 2.25 13.33
CA ASN A 507 -0.90 3.67 13.62
C ASN A 507 -0.15 4.45 12.53
N ASN A 508 0.94 3.88 11.99
CA ASN A 508 1.69 4.49 10.89
C ASN A 508 0.85 4.57 9.61
N LEU A 509 0.13 3.50 9.27
CA LEU A 509 -0.75 3.46 8.12
C LEU A 509 -1.91 4.47 8.27
N GLN A 510 -2.53 4.57 9.45
CA GLN A 510 -3.54 5.61 9.70
C GLN A 510 -2.98 7.02 9.57
N SER A 511 -1.76 7.27 10.06
CA SER A 511 -1.11 8.58 9.91
C SER A 511 -0.74 8.91 8.46
N GLN A 512 -0.46 7.90 7.62
CA GLN A 512 -0.23 8.09 6.20
C GLN A 512 -1.54 8.33 5.44
N LEU A 513 -2.59 7.57 5.75
CA LEU A 513 -3.89 7.67 5.07
C LEU A 513 -4.65 8.95 5.39
N LEU A 514 -4.65 9.38 6.66
CA LEU A 514 -5.37 10.59 7.06
C LEU A 514 -4.61 11.87 6.69
N GLY A 515 -3.43 11.72 6.10
CA GLY A 515 -2.47 12.80 5.93
C GLY A 515 -1.98 13.31 7.27
N ALA A 516 -0.75 13.83 7.31
CA ALA A 516 -0.44 14.84 8.30
C ALA A 516 -1.38 16.02 8.02
N VAL A 517 -2.56 16.06 8.64
CA VAL A 517 -3.35 17.28 8.74
C VAL A 517 -2.40 18.27 9.40
N SER A 518 -1.75 19.10 8.58
CA SER A 518 -0.85 20.12 9.07
C SER A 518 -1.67 20.93 10.04
N ARG A 519 -1.24 20.99 11.31
CA ARG A 519 -1.95 21.78 12.31
C ARG A 519 -2.05 23.25 11.91
N ASP A 520 -1.19 23.67 10.98
CA ASP A 520 -1.04 25.03 10.47
C ASP A 520 -1.42 25.12 8.97
N ALA A 521 -2.38 24.31 8.50
CA ALA A 521 -2.88 24.44 7.12
C ALA A 521 -3.61 25.78 6.93
N PRO A 522 -3.39 26.48 5.80
CA PRO A 522 -4.06 27.75 5.52
C PRO A 522 -5.58 27.56 5.43
N THR A 523 -6.34 28.47 6.04
CA THR A 523 -7.81 28.44 5.95
C THR A 523 -8.32 28.89 4.58
N PHE A 524 -7.57 29.77 3.91
CA PHE A 524 -7.84 30.25 2.58
C PHE A 524 -6.59 30.13 1.71
N VAL A 525 -6.76 29.62 0.50
CA VAL A 525 -5.73 29.57 -0.54
C VAL A 525 -6.25 30.34 -1.74
N ALA A 526 -5.46 31.29 -2.22
CA ALA A 526 -5.74 32.03 -3.44
C ALA A 526 -4.62 31.75 -4.45
N LEU A 527 -5.01 31.53 -5.69
CA LEU A 527 -4.14 31.21 -6.82
C LEU A 527 -4.43 32.21 -7.95
N ASP A 528 -3.53 32.26 -8.93
CA ASP A 528 -3.66 33.09 -10.14
C ASP A 528 -3.92 34.58 -9.86
N LEU A 529 -3.29 35.09 -8.78
CA LEU A 529 -3.40 36.49 -8.40
C LEU A 529 -2.38 37.35 -9.14
N PHE A 530 -2.83 38.49 -9.66
CA PHE A 530 -1.93 39.52 -10.18
C PHE A 530 -1.16 40.21 -9.03
N PRO A 531 0.02 40.81 -9.31
CA PRO A 531 0.84 41.43 -8.28
C PRO A 531 0.13 42.51 -7.45
N ASP A 532 -0.79 43.26 -8.06
CA ASP A 532 -1.61 44.27 -7.38
C ASP A 532 -2.67 43.67 -6.45
N GLU A 533 -3.23 42.51 -6.81
CA GLU A 533 -4.16 41.76 -5.97
C GLU A 533 -3.47 41.15 -4.75
N VAL A 534 -2.26 40.62 -4.93
CA VAL A 534 -1.41 40.13 -3.82
C VAL A 534 -1.13 41.26 -2.83
N GLU A 535 -0.78 42.45 -3.33
CA GLU A 535 -0.52 43.61 -2.49
C GLU A 535 -1.79 44.11 -1.78
N ALA A 536 -2.96 44.03 -2.43
CA ALA A 536 -4.24 44.35 -1.82
C ALA A 536 -4.60 43.39 -0.67
N LEU A 537 -4.43 42.08 -0.87
CA LEU A 537 -4.63 41.06 0.18
C LEU A 537 -3.62 41.21 1.32
N LYS A 538 -2.37 41.55 1.01
CA LYS A 538 -1.36 41.84 2.03
C LYS A 538 -1.77 43.01 2.91
N ARG A 539 -2.27 44.11 2.32
CA ARG A 539 -2.81 45.24 3.10
C ARG A 539 -4.03 44.83 3.94
N LEU A 540 -4.93 44.02 3.39
CA LEU A 540 -6.08 43.49 4.13
C LEU A 540 -5.65 42.66 5.34
N SER A 541 -4.67 41.76 5.16
CA SER A 541 -4.10 40.93 6.24
C SER A 541 -3.49 41.74 7.38
N GLN A 542 -3.00 42.94 7.09
CA GLN A 542 -2.42 43.84 8.08
C GLN A 542 -3.49 44.68 8.80
N GLN A 543 -4.71 44.77 8.25
CA GLN A 543 -5.81 45.55 8.79
C GLN A 543 -6.81 44.71 9.58
N ASP A 544 -7.03 43.46 9.18
CA ASP A 544 -7.97 42.55 9.84
C ASP A 544 -7.24 41.68 10.87
N GLU A 545 -7.52 41.90 12.15
CA GLU A 545 -6.93 41.14 13.26
C GLU A 545 -7.29 39.65 13.25
N ASN A 546 -8.30 39.22 12.48
CA ASN A 546 -8.66 37.81 12.34
C ASN A 546 -7.70 37.05 11.42
N ILE A 547 -6.90 37.74 10.61
CA ILE A 547 -5.91 37.12 9.71
C ILE A 547 -4.60 36.97 10.49
N VAL A 548 -4.37 35.78 11.03
CA VAL A 548 -3.19 35.47 11.86
C VAL A 548 -1.90 35.47 11.05
N GLU A 549 -1.97 35.01 9.80
CA GLU A 549 -0.80 34.85 8.94
C GLU A 549 -1.19 35.02 7.46
N PHE A 550 -0.35 35.73 6.71
CA PHE A 550 -0.44 35.86 5.26
C PHE A 550 0.91 35.55 4.64
N GLN A 551 0.93 34.58 3.72
CA GLN A 551 2.10 34.23 2.94
C GLN A 551 1.74 34.24 1.46
N SER A 552 2.64 34.74 0.62
CA SER A 552 2.49 34.78 -0.82
C SER A 552 3.82 34.44 -1.49
N SER A 553 3.78 33.61 -2.52
CA SER A 553 4.93 33.26 -3.34
C SER A 553 4.58 33.47 -4.80
N ALA A 554 5.52 34.01 -5.58
CA ALA A 554 5.35 34.07 -7.03
C ALA A 554 5.44 32.64 -7.58
N MET A 555 4.51 32.28 -8.46
CA MET A 555 4.49 31.00 -9.17
C MET A 555 4.82 31.23 -10.64
N LEU A 556 5.65 30.35 -11.18
CA LEU A 556 6.07 30.31 -12.58
C LEU A 556 5.94 28.85 -13.05
N SER A 557 5.53 28.61 -14.30
CA SER A 557 5.60 27.26 -14.88
C SER A 557 6.96 27.07 -15.57
N GLY A 558 7.48 25.84 -15.55
CA GLY A 558 8.66 25.45 -16.32
C GLY A 558 8.88 23.94 -16.28
N SER A 559 9.53 23.37 -17.28
CA SER A 559 9.82 21.93 -17.37
C SER A 559 11.33 21.69 -17.27
N VAL A 560 11.76 20.60 -16.63
CA VAL A 560 13.19 20.28 -16.58
C VAL A 560 13.60 19.58 -17.87
N SER A 561 14.45 20.22 -18.68
CA SER A 561 14.98 19.64 -19.93
C SER A 561 16.25 18.81 -19.71
N LYS A 562 17.16 19.25 -18.82
CA LYS A 562 18.40 18.53 -18.53
C LYS A 562 18.80 18.59 -17.07
N VAL A 563 19.34 17.47 -16.57
CA VAL A 563 19.95 17.36 -15.25
C VAL A 563 21.42 17.00 -15.41
N ASN A 564 22.31 17.91 -15.03
CA ASN A 564 23.76 17.77 -15.13
C ASN A 564 24.25 17.39 -16.54
N GLY A 565 23.61 17.96 -17.57
CA GLY A 565 23.90 17.70 -18.98
C GLY A 565 23.31 16.38 -19.53
N VAL A 566 22.65 15.58 -18.70
CA VAL A 566 21.87 14.41 -19.11
C VAL A 566 20.44 14.85 -19.43
N ASP A 567 19.90 14.34 -20.53
CA ASP A 567 18.55 14.62 -20.97
C ASP A 567 17.52 14.07 -19.97
N ALA A 568 16.56 14.91 -19.56
CA ALA A 568 15.52 14.54 -18.60
C ALA A 568 14.72 13.31 -19.08
N ALA A 569 14.43 13.21 -20.39
CA ALA A 569 13.68 12.10 -20.97
C ALA A 569 14.39 10.74 -20.81
N THR A 570 15.71 10.74 -20.60
CA THR A 570 16.49 9.51 -20.40
C THR A 570 16.55 9.03 -18.95
N LEU A 571 16.11 9.86 -18.00
CA LEU A 571 16.16 9.59 -16.56
C LEU A 571 14.86 8.92 -16.08
N THR A 572 14.62 7.69 -16.51
CA THR A 572 13.37 6.95 -16.23
C THR A 572 13.40 6.07 -14.97
N ASP A 573 14.56 5.85 -14.37
CA ASP A 573 14.75 5.03 -13.16
C ASP A 573 15.14 5.89 -11.94
N VAL A 574 14.42 7.00 -11.75
CA VAL A 574 14.55 7.86 -10.56
C VAL A 574 13.34 7.68 -9.64
N GLY A 575 13.44 8.12 -8.38
CA GLY A 575 12.32 8.01 -7.45
C GLY A 575 11.12 8.88 -7.84
N GLU A 576 9.96 8.60 -7.28
CA GLU A 576 8.66 9.19 -7.65
C GLU A 576 8.62 10.73 -7.61
N GLU A 577 9.19 11.37 -6.58
CA GLU A 577 9.25 12.84 -6.50
C GLU A 577 10.20 13.44 -7.56
N ALA A 578 11.28 12.73 -7.91
CA ALA A 578 12.16 13.13 -9.00
C ALA A 578 11.52 12.90 -10.36
N MET A 579 10.79 11.79 -10.55
CA MET A 579 10.01 11.55 -11.76
C MET A 579 8.97 12.65 -11.97
N PHE A 580 8.28 13.09 -10.91
CA PHE A 580 7.34 14.22 -10.98
C PHE A 580 8.03 15.52 -11.44
N LEU A 581 9.26 15.78 -11.00
CA LEU A 581 10.04 16.94 -11.44
C LEU A 581 10.39 16.87 -12.95
N LEU A 582 10.52 15.66 -13.50
CA LEU A 582 10.91 15.40 -14.88
C LEU A 582 9.72 15.17 -15.81
N SER A 583 8.52 14.92 -15.29
CA SER A 583 7.34 14.49 -16.06
C SER A 583 6.56 15.65 -16.71
N GLY A 584 7.26 16.68 -17.17
CA GLY A 584 6.67 17.84 -17.85
C GLY A 584 6.81 19.15 -17.06
N GLU A 585 5.82 20.04 -17.22
CA GLU A 585 5.80 21.34 -16.56
C GLU A 585 5.44 21.23 -15.08
N ILE A 586 6.20 21.95 -14.25
CA ILE A 586 6.04 22.01 -12.80
C ILE A 586 5.92 23.46 -12.33
N PRO A 587 5.15 23.71 -11.25
CA PRO A 587 5.13 25.01 -10.60
C PRO A 587 6.46 25.26 -9.89
N LEU A 588 7.17 26.28 -10.34
CA LEU A 588 8.37 26.83 -9.72
C LEU A 588 8.01 28.05 -8.90
N THR A 589 8.63 28.20 -7.73
CA THR A 589 8.45 29.38 -6.89
C THR A 589 9.77 30.09 -6.68
N GLY A 590 9.73 31.42 -6.78
CA GLY A 590 10.86 32.28 -6.48
C GLY A 590 10.77 32.84 -5.06
N ALA A 591 11.84 32.70 -4.28
CA ALA A 591 11.92 33.25 -2.92
C ALA A 591 13.23 34.03 -2.73
N ARG A 592 13.14 35.28 -2.27
CA ARG A 592 14.34 36.06 -1.90
C ARG A 592 14.85 35.71 -0.51
N GLU A 593 13.95 35.42 0.41
CA GLU A 593 14.25 35.03 1.78
C GLU A 593 13.93 33.55 2.00
N MET A 594 14.66 32.90 2.90
CA MET A 594 14.42 31.49 3.20
C MET A 594 13.04 31.33 3.86
N PRO A 595 12.15 30.46 3.34
CA PRO A 595 10.84 30.28 3.94
C PRO A 595 10.94 29.81 5.41
N PRO A 596 10.07 30.28 6.32
CA PRO A 596 10.22 30.04 7.77
C PRO A 596 10.23 28.56 8.17
N ALA A 597 9.52 27.71 7.43
CA ALA A 597 9.45 26.27 7.67
C ALA A 597 10.52 25.45 6.92
N THR A 598 11.50 26.11 6.29
CA THR A 598 12.57 25.45 5.53
C THR A 598 13.86 25.45 6.33
N THR A 599 14.62 24.36 6.26
CA THR A 599 15.98 24.26 6.81
C THR A 599 16.93 23.85 5.70
N ALA A 600 17.98 24.66 5.47
CA ALA A 600 19.04 24.31 4.54
C ALA A 600 19.89 23.16 5.10
N ILE A 601 19.89 22.02 4.42
CA ILE A 601 20.64 20.82 4.84
C ILE A 601 22.06 20.83 4.25
N GLU A 602 22.19 21.26 2.99
CA GLU A 602 23.46 21.33 2.26
C GLU A 602 23.45 22.54 1.30
N GLY A 603 24.54 23.30 1.28
CA GLY A 603 24.62 24.59 0.58
C GLY A 603 24.27 25.78 1.50
N GLU A 604 24.33 26.98 0.93
CA GLU A 604 23.94 28.23 1.61
C GLU A 604 22.76 28.85 0.86
N TRP A 605 21.79 29.40 1.60
CA TRP A 605 20.70 30.16 1.01
C TRP A 605 21.24 31.46 0.43
N TRP A 606 20.76 31.86 -0.75
CA TRP A 606 21.24 33.07 -1.41
C TRP A 606 20.85 34.34 -0.64
N PRO A 607 21.68 35.40 -0.69
CA PRO A 607 21.31 36.70 -0.13
C PRO A 607 20.05 37.30 -0.78
N ALA A 608 19.33 38.14 -0.05
CA ALA A 608 18.11 38.79 -0.56
C ALA A 608 18.36 39.73 -1.75
N ASP A 609 19.59 40.21 -1.92
CA ASP A 609 20.10 41.08 -2.97
C ASP A 609 20.94 40.33 -4.03
N TYR A 610 20.81 39.00 -4.10
CA TYR A 610 21.56 38.19 -5.06
C TYR A 610 21.17 38.49 -6.52
N ASP A 611 22.17 38.84 -7.32
CA ASP A 611 22.06 39.20 -8.76
C ASP A 611 22.99 38.33 -9.64
N GLY A 612 23.35 37.14 -9.13
CA GLY A 612 24.21 36.19 -9.83
C GLY A 612 23.46 35.24 -10.77
N PRO A 613 24.09 34.18 -11.28
CA PRO A 613 23.40 33.14 -12.06
C PRO A 613 22.26 32.54 -11.25
N GLN A 614 21.15 32.19 -11.91
CA GLN A 614 19.97 31.65 -11.24
C GLN A 614 20.34 30.41 -10.41
N LEU A 615 19.94 30.43 -9.13
CA LEU A 615 20.16 29.34 -8.19
C LEU A 615 18.83 28.64 -7.92
N VAL A 616 18.91 27.33 -7.67
CA VAL A 616 17.74 26.48 -7.46
C VAL A 616 17.88 25.79 -6.11
N SER A 617 16.80 25.76 -5.35
CA SER A 617 16.69 24.99 -4.12
C SER A 617 15.89 23.71 -4.40
N LEU A 618 16.47 22.55 -4.09
CA LEU A 618 15.81 21.25 -4.22
C LEU A 618 15.54 20.64 -2.85
N ARG A 619 14.40 19.95 -2.73
CA ARG A 619 14.13 19.09 -1.57
C ARG A 619 15.17 17.96 -1.50
N GLN A 620 15.58 17.58 -0.30
CA GLN A 620 16.59 16.54 -0.09
C GLN A 620 16.25 15.21 -0.74
N THR A 621 14.97 14.84 -0.75
CA THR A 621 14.45 13.63 -1.41
C THR A 621 14.67 13.69 -2.92
N ILE A 622 14.22 14.75 -3.59
CA ILE A 622 14.44 15.00 -5.02
C ILE A 622 15.94 14.97 -5.35
N LYS A 623 16.75 15.71 -4.59
CA LYS A 623 18.21 15.70 -4.73
C LYS A 623 18.77 14.28 -4.70
N SER A 624 18.38 13.49 -3.69
CA SER A 624 18.90 12.12 -3.51
C SER A 624 18.47 11.16 -4.60
N GLN A 625 17.27 11.36 -5.15
CA GLN A 625 16.70 10.54 -6.22
C GLN A 625 17.30 10.88 -7.59
N LEU A 626 17.55 12.17 -7.87
CA LEU A 626 18.26 12.62 -9.07
C LEU A 626 19.78 12.39 -9.00
N GLY A 627 20.32 12.14 -7.80
CA GLY A 627 21.76 11.95 -7.59
C GLY A 627 22.60 13.22 -7.75
N VAL A 628 21.98 14.40 -7.75
CA VAL A 628 22.64 15.69 -7.93
C VAL A 628 23.28 16.22 -6.64
N LYS A 629 24.33 17.01 -6.78
CA LYS A 629 25.07 17.67 -5.69
C LYS A 629 25.04 19.19 -5.83
N VAL A 630 25.35 19.89 -4.75
CA VAL A 630 25.51 21.35 -4.81
C VAL A 630 26.64 21.68 -5.79
N GLY A 631 26.33 22.50 -6.80
CA GLY A 631 27.24 22.85 -7.89
C GLY A 631 26.91 22.18 -9.23
N ASP A 632 26.05 21.16 -9.25
CA ASP A 632 25.51 20.60 -10.50
C ASP A 632 24.46 21.55 -11.12
N THR A 633 24.21 21.40 -12.42
CA THR A 633 23.30 22.26 -13.17
C THR A 633 21.97 21.56 -13.47
N ILE A 634 20.88 22.32 -13.44
CA ILE A 634 19.56 21.89 -13.90
C ILE A 634 19.10 22.92 -14.93
N GLN A 635 18.68 22.45 -16.10
CA GLN A 635 18.13 23.27 -17.16
C GLN A 635 16.62 23.14 -17.15
N PHE A 636 15.96 24.29 -17.12
CA PHE A 636 14.52 24.45 -17.25
C PHE A 636 14.21 25.10 -18.61
#